data_AF-A0A0A2ACV5-F1
#
_entry.id   AF-A0A0A2ACV5-F1
#
_cell.length_a   1.000
_cell.length_b   1.000
_cell.length_c   1.000
_cell.angle_alpha   90.00
_cell.angle_beta   90.00
_cell.angle_gamma   90.00
#
_symmetry.space_group_name_H-M   'P 1'
#
loop_
_entity.id
_entity.type
_entity.pdbx_description
1 polymer ?
#
loop_
_entity_poly.entity_id
_entity_poly.type
_entity_poly.pdbx_seq_one_letter_code
_entity_poly.pdbx_strand_id
1 'polypeptide(L)'
;MLNFFAVLLIIFIVFLLLIFKKRQSKNAINIKNLSLNKIINNKKNISKKNSFSYKHEYKRYSEFDKKALRNKMFQLFESNKEDKLKALQIAEELADKSTLPILRKGLKDTSPEVVEISANLIGNFK
;
A
#
# COMPACT_ATOMS: atom_id res chain seq x y z
N MET A 1 10.71 9.60 53.17
CA MET A 1 10.57 8.23 52.63
C MET A 1 9.90 8.33 51.27
N LEU A 2 10.53 7.83 50.20
CA LEU A 2 9.88 7.85 48.90
C LEU A 2 8.68 6.89 48.96
N ASN A 3 7.47 7.39 48.66
CA ASN A 3 6.29 6.55 48.59
C ASN A 3 6.52 5.46 47.53
N PHE A 4 6.17 4.22 47.84
CA PHE A 4 6.28 3.09 46.90
C PHE A 4 5.59 3.40 45.55
N PHE A 5 4.47 4.13 45.60
CA PHE A 5 3.78 4.64 44.43
C PHE A 5 4.63 5.58 43.57
N ALA A 6 5.47 6.43 44.17
CA ALA A 6 6.34 7.34 43.42
C ALA A 6 7.42 6.56 42.64
N VAL A 7 7.97 5.49 43.23
CA VAL A 7 8.96 4.63 42.57
C VAL A 7 8.33 3.89 41.38
N LEU A 8 7.12 3.35 41.55
CA LEU A 8 6.35 2.72 40.47
C LEU A 8 6.05 3.68 39.32
N LEU A 9 5.66 4.92 39.63
CA LEU A 9 5.35 5.94 38.62
C LEU A 9 6.57 6.30 37.76
N ILE A 10 7.75 6.42 38.38
CA ILE A 10 9.01 6.71 37.67
C ILE A 10 9.35 5.59 36.69
N ILE A 11 9.26 4.33 37.14
CA ILE A 11 9.52 3.15 36.28
C ILE A 11 8.56 3.11 35.09
N PHE A 12 7.28 3.40 35.33
CA PHE A 12 6.25 3.42 34.30
C PHE A 12 6.50 4.50 33.23
N ILE A 13 6.93 5.71 33.64
CA ILE A 13 7.26 6.81 32.73
C ILE A 13 8.46 6.45 31.85
N VAL A 14 9.51 5.84 32.43
CA VAL A 14 10.69 5.40 31.66
C VAL A 14 10.31 4.33 30.64
N PHE A 15 9.44 3.39 31.01
CA PHE A 15 8.95 2.34 30.12
C PHE A 15 8.15 2.91 28.94
N LEU A 16 7.26 3.87 29.19
CA LEU A 16 6.49 4.57 28.15
C LEU A 16 7.42 5.31 27.17
N LEU A 17 8.43 6.03 27.67
CA LEU A 17 9.40 6.74 26.82
C LEU A 17 10.16 5.78 25.90
N LEU A 18 10.50 4.58 26.38
CA LEU A 18 11.21 3.56 25.61
C LEU A 18 10.37 3.03 24.44
N ILE A 19 9.06 2.85 24.66
CA ILE A 19 8.10 2.41 23.64
C ILE A 19 7.83 3.51 22.61
N PHE A 20 7.63 4.75 23.06
CA PHE A 20 7.37 5.88 22.16
C PHE A 20 8.59 6.26 21.31
N LYS A 21 9.82 6.14 21.84
CA LYS A 21 11.06 6.40 21.10
C LYS A 21 11.20 5.49 19.87
N LYS A 22 10.69 4.26 19.92
CA LYS A 22 10.75 3.32 18.79
C LYS A 22 9.76 3.66 17.67
N ARG A 23 8.80 4.57 17.91
CA ARG A 23 7.67 4.84 16.99
C ARG A 23 7.81 6.13 16.16
N GLN A 24 8.77 7.02 16.46
CA GLN A 24 8.89 8.33 15.79
C GLN A 24 9.85 8.41 14.59
N SER A 25 10.48 7.34 14.14
CA SER A 25 11.43 7.39 13.02
C SER A 25 10.82 6.99 11.67
N LYS A 26 9.83 7.75 11.20
CA LYS A 26 9.50 7.84 9.77
C LYS A 26 9.05 9.26 9.46
N ASN A 27 9.68 9.87 8.45
CA ASN A 27 9.28 11.11 7.75
C ASN A 27 10.14 12.35 7.98
N ALA A 28 11.45 12.22 7.82
CA ALA A 28 12.26 13.33 7.32
C ALA A 28 13.25 12.81 6.26
N ILE A 29 12.75 12.47 5.08
CA ILE A 29 13.62 12.32 3.90
C ILE A 29 13.83 13.74 3.39
N ASN A 30 14.99 14.29 3.76
CA ASN A 30 15.48 15.57 3.30
C ASN A 30 15.67 15.51 1.78
N ILE A 31 14.74 16.11 1.03
CA ILE A 31 14.87 16.33 -0.42
C ILE A 31 15.85 17.48 -0.61
N LYS A 32 17.14 17.20 -0.42
CA LYS A 32 18.20 18.06 -0.93
C LYS A 32 19.24 17.18 -1.60
N ASN A 33 19.24 17.29 -2.92
CA ASN A 33 20.35 17.07 -3.82
C ASN A 33 20.94 15.66 -3.82
N LEU A 34 20.45 14.81 -4.72
CA LEU A 34 21.39 14.02 -5.51
C LEU A 34 21.01 14.13 -6.99
N SER A 35 21.99 14.64 -7.72
CA SER A 35 21.97 15.13 -9.09
C SER A 35 21.33 14.18 -10.09
N LEU A 36 20.34 14.71 -10.81
CA LEU A 36 20.14 14.45 -12.23
C LEU A 36 21.50 14.61 -12.94
N ASN A 37 22.06 13.51 -13.43
CA ASN A 37 22.80 13.38 -14.69
C ASN A 37 23.71 12.15 -14.67
N LYS A 38 23.15 10.99 -15.05
CA LYS A 38 23.91 10.04 -15.86
C LYS A 38 22.96 9.31 -16.80
N ILE A 39 22.75 9.95 -17.94
CA ILE A 39 22.29 9.31 -19.17
C ILE A 39 23.32 8.20 -19.48
N ILE A 40 22.95 6.94 -19.28
CA ILE A 40 23.63 5.82 -19.91
C ILE A 40 22.60 5.15 -20.81
N ASN A 41 22.70 5.49 -22.09
CA ASN A 41 22.07 4.76 -23.17
C ASN A 41 22.54 3.30 -23.10
N ASN A 42 21.65 2.39 -22.69
CA ASN A 42 21.79 0.99 -23.03
C ASN A 42 20.49 0.49 -23.66
N LYS A 43 20.53 0.56 -25.00
CA LYS A 43 19.58 -0.07 -25.92
C LYS A 43 19.61 -1.58 -25.65
N LYS A 44 18.64 -2.09 -24.89
CA LYS A 44 18.47 -3.54 -24.71
C LYS A 44 17.01 -3.92 -24.87
N ASN A 45 16.72 -4.39 -26.08
CA ASN A 45 15.61 -5.24 -26.49
C ASN A 45 14.24 -4.86 -25.93
N ILE A 46 13.56 -3.98 -26.67
CA ILE A 46 12.11 -3.83 -26.62
C ILE A 46 11.52 -5.16 -27.11
N SER A 47 11.41 -6.13 -26.19
CA SER A 47 10.35 -7.11 -26.33
C SER A 47 9.07 -6.30 -26.48
N LYS A 48 8.32 -6.51 -27.57
CA LYS A 48 6.94 -6.05 -27.70
C LYS A 48 6.15 -6.73 -26.58
N LYS A 49 6.26 -6.24 -25.34
CA LYS A 49 5.31 -6.53 -24.30
C LYS A 49 4.05 -5.87 -24.80
N ASN A 50 3.08 -6.69 -25.21
CA ASN A 50 1.70 -6.27 -25.41
C ASN A 50 1.34 -5.35 -24.25
N SER A 51 1.36 -4.04 -24.53
CA SER A 51 0.93 -3.03 -23.59
C SER A 51 -0.57 -3.19 -23.57
N PHE A 52 -1.05 -4.10 -22.73
CA PHE A 52 -2.44 -4.14 -22.31
C PHE A 52 -2.74 -2.74 -21.79
N SER A 53 -3.29 -1.90 -22.67
CA SER A 53 -3.61 -0.52 -22.37
C SER A 53 -4.91 -0.56 -21.60
N TYR A 54 -4.79 -0.61 -20.28
CA TYR A 54 -5.92 -0.46 -19.40
C TYR A 54 -6.59 0.88 -19.72
N LYS A 55 -7.89 0.85 -20.01
CA LYS A 55 -8.66 2.00 -20.57
C LYS A 55 -9.03 3.05 -19.51
N HIS A 56 -8.36 3.07 -18.37
CA HIS A 56 -8.68 3.97 -17.27
C HIS A 56 -7.76 5.18 -17.28
N GLU A 57 -8.33 6.35 -16.95
CA GLU A 57 -7.57 7.58 -16.77
C GLU A 57 -6.47 7.33 -15.75
N TYR A 58 -5.23 7.32 -16.22
CA TYR A 58 -4.09 7.03 -15.39
C TYR A 58 -3.88 8.18 -14.41
N LYS A 59 -4.44 8.06 -13.20
CA LYS A 59 -4.10 8.95 -12.10
C LYS A 59 -2.59 8.85 -11.88
N ARG A 60 -1.89 9.97 -12.03
CA ARG A 60 -0.43 10.05 -11.87
C ARG A 60 -0.06 9.98 -10.39
N TYR A 61 0.00 8.77 -9.85
CA TYR A 61 0.62 8.52 -8.55
C TYR A 61 2.13 8.40 -8.69
N SER A 62 2.87 8.90 -7.69
CA SER A 62 4.27 8.54 -7.54
C SER A 62 4.39 7.05 -7.20
N GLU A 63 5.55 6.43 -7.48
CA GLU A 63 5.77 5.02 -7.10
C GLU A 63 5.67 4.79 -5.58
N PHE A 64 5.98 5.83 -4.79
CA PHE A 64 5.80 5.80 -3.34
C PHE A 64 4.32 5.74 -2.96
N ASP A 65 3.48 6.58 -3.58
CA ASP A 65 2.04 6.61 -3.29
C ASP A 65 1.37 5.32 -3.72
N LYS A 66 1.72 4.78 -4.90
CA LYS A 66 1.22 3.46 -5.32
C LYS A 66 1.59 2.38 -4.32
N LYS A 67 2.81 2.39 -3.79
CA LYS A 67 3.24 1.43 -2.77
C LYS A 67 2.42 1.59 -1.49
N ALA A 68 2.15 2.81 -1.04
CA ALA A 68 1.32 3.06 0.13
C ALA A 68 -0.13 2.58 -0.08
N LEU A 69 -0.72 2.90 -1.23
CA LEU A 69 -2.07 2.45 -1.61
C LEU A 69 -2.17 0.93 -1.67
N ARG A 70 -1.18 0.25 -2.28
CA ARG A 70 -1.13 -1.22 -2.32
C ARG A 70 -1.08 -1.82 -0.93
N ASN A 71 -0.21 -1.31 -0.05
CA ASN A 71 -0.12 -1.82 1.31
C ASN A 71 -1.45 -1.66 2.06
N LYS A 72 -2.11 -0.50 1.90
CA LYS A 72 -3.44 -0.25 2.47
C LYS A 72 -4.50 -1.20 1.90
N MET A 73 -4.49 -1.40 0.58
CA MET A 73 -5.37 -2.36 -0.12
C MET A 73 -5.23 -3.77 0.44
N PHE A 74 -4.00 -4.28 0.58
CA PHE A 74 -3.75 -5.61 1.14
C PHE A 74 -4.26 -5.74 2.58
N GLN A 75 -4.00 -4.73 3.43
CA GLN A 75 -4.47 -4.73 4.82
C GLN A 75 -6.00 -4.75 4.93
N LEU A 76 -6.68 -3.91 4.14
CA LEU A 76 -8.13 -3.83 4.14
C LEU A 76 -8.79 -5.14 3.66
N PHE A 77 -8.15 -5.84 2.72
CA PHE A 77 -8.70 -7.08 2.17
C PHE A 77 -8.70 -8.28 3.14
N GLU A 78 -7.94 -8.20 4.24
CA GLU A 78 -7.91 -9.22 5.29
C GLU A 78 -9.01 -9.03 6.35
N SER A 79 -9.78 -7.95 6.27
CA SER A 79 -10.77 -7.54 7.27
C SER A 79 -12.21 -7.97 6.89
N ASN A 80 -13.20 -7.26 7.41
CA ASN A 80 -14.63 -7.46 7.14
C ASN A 80 -15.00 -7.11 5.69
N LYS A 81 -16.27 -7.37 5.34
CA LYS A 81 -16.82 -7.11 4.01
C LYS A 81 -16.62 -5.66 3.56
N GLU A 82 -16.91 -4.67 4.40
CA GLU A 82 -16.82 -3.26 4.03
C GLU A 82 -15.40 -2.84 3.70
N ASP A 83 -14.43 -3.30 4.47
CA ASP A 83 -13.02 -3.01 4.21
C ASP A 83 -12.53 -3.71 2.95
N LYS A 84 -13.01 -4.93 2.66
CA LYS A 84 -12.76 -5.59 1.36
C LYS A 84 -13.30 -4.76 0.20
N LEU A 85 -14.49 -4.17 0.32
CA LEU A 85 -15.04 -3.29 -0.72
C LEU A 85 -14.17 -2.03 -0.91
N LYS A 86 -13.69 -1.41 0.17
CA LYS A 86 -12.73 -0.29 0.09
C LYS A 86 -11.41 -0.72 -0.57
N ALA A 87 -10.93 -1.94 -0.31
CA ALA A 87 -9.75 -2.47 -0.98
C ALA A 87 -9.98 -2.64 -2.48
N LEU A 88 -11.17 -3.09 -2.90
CA LEU A 88 -11.53 -3.19 -4.32
C LEU A 88 -11.61 -1.82 -5.00
N GLN A 89 -12.09 -0.78 -4.31
CA GLN A 89 -12.04 0.60 -4.81
C GLN A 89 -10.60 1.08 -5.03
N ILE A 90 -9.67 0.77 -4.12
CA ILE A 90 -8.25 1.09 -4.32
C ILE A 90 -7.68 0.28 -5.50
N ALA A 91 -8.11 -0.97 -5.68
CA ALA A 91 -7.67 -1.81 -6.79
C ALA A 91 -8.13 -1.24 -8.15
N GLU A 92 -9.36 -0.73 -8.21
CA GLU A 92 -9.91 -0.02 -9.37
C GLU A 92 -9.12 1.27 -9.65
N GLU A 93 -8.90 2.09 -8.62
CA GLU A 93 -8.16 3.35 -8.75
C GLU A 93 -6.71 3.16 -9.20
N LEU A 94 -6.05 2.10 -8.72
CA LEU A 94 -4.68 1.76 -9.12
C LEU A 94 -4.61 1.16 -10.53
N ALA A 95 -5.62 0.36 -10.91
CA ALA A 95 -5.78 -0.20 -12.25
C ALA A 95 -4.52 -0.91 -12.82
N ASP A 96 -3.61 -1.37 -11.95
CA ASP A 96 -2.33 -1.95 -12.35
C ASP A 96 -2.32 -3.48 -12.17
N LYS A 97 -1.38 -4.17 -12.84
CA LYS A 97 -1.28 -5.63 -12.74
C LYS A 97 -0.98 -6.13 -11.33
N SER A 98 -0.54 -5.25 -10.43
CA SER A 98 -0.21 -5.62 -9.06
C SER A 98 -1.44 -5.72 -8.16
N THR A 99 -2.62 -5.28 -8.62
CA THR A 99 -3.91 -5.49 -7.94
C THR A 99 -4.50 -6.87 -8.21
N LEU A 100 -4.11 -7.54 -9.30
CA LEU A 100 -4.60 -8.88 -9.69
C LEU A 100 -4.57 -9.94 -8.58
N PRO A 101 -3.55 -10.03 -7.69
CA PRO A 101 -3.57 -10.98 -6.58
C PRO A 101 -4.76 -10.80 -5.64
N ILE A 102 -5.14 -9.55 -5.34
CA ILE A 102 -6.31 -9.27 -4.50
C ILE A 102 -7.60 -9.59 -5.24
N LEU A 103 -7.72 -9.18 -6.50
CA LEU A 103 -8.91 -9.48 -7.29
C LEU A 103 -9.16 -10.99 -7.40
N ARG A 104 -8.09 -11.78 -7.59
CA ARG A 104 -8.18 -13.26 -7.61
C ARG A 104 -8.55 -13.85 -6.26
N LYS A 105 -8.14 -13.24 -5.14
CA LYS A 105 -8.62 -13.62 -3.81
C LYS A 105 -10.10 -13.31 -3.66
N GLY A 106 -10.56 -12.17 -4.16
CA GLY A 106 -11.96 -11.75 -4.11
C GLY A 106 -12.92 -12.64 -4.89
N LEU A 107 -12.47 -13.30 -5.96
CA LEU A 107 -13.25 -14.34 -6.64
C LEU A 107 -13.58 -15.56 -5.75
N LYS A 108 -12.86 -15.75 -4.65
CA LYS A 108 -13.05 -16.84 -3.69
C LYS A 108 -13.69 -16.36 -2.39
N ASP A 109 -14.17 -15.12 -2.36
CA ASP A 109 -14.79 -14.55 -1.16
C ASP A 109 -16.19 -15.15 -0.93
N THR A 110 -16.60 -15.19 0.33
CA THR A 110 -17.95 -15.65 0.70
C THR A 110 -19.02 -14.62 0.32
N SER A 111 -18.67 -13.33 0.25
CA SER A 111 -19.62 -12.28 -0.09
C SER A 111 -19.82 -12.18 -1.61
N PRO A 112 -21.06 -12.34 -2.11
CA PRO A 112 -21.33 -12.29 -3.56
C PRO A 112 -20.95 -10.94 -4.18
N GLU A 113 -21.13 -9.84 -3.44
CA GLU A 113 -20.78 -8.50 -3.88
C GLU A 113 -19.26 -8.34 -4.11
N VAL A 114 -18.44 -8.88 -3.22
CA VAL A 114 -16.96 -8.86 -3.36
C VAL A 114 -16.54 -9.68 -4.59
N VAL A 115 -17.20 -10.82 -4.82
CA VAL A 115 -16.95 -11.69 -5.99
C VAL A 115 -17.29 -10.98 -7.29
N GLU A 116 -18.48 -10.38 -7.38
CA GLU A 116 -18.97 -9.68 -8.57
C GLU A 116 -18.06 -8.51 -8.97
N ILE A 117 -17.74 -7.64 -8.00
CA ILE A 117 -16.84 -6.49 -8.25
C ILE A 117 -15.46 -6.98 -8.67
N SER A 118 -14.92 -8.01 -8.00
CA SER A 118 -13.61 -8.58 -8.36
C SER A 118 -13.60 -9.13 -9.79
N ALA A 119 -14.65 -9.84 -10.20
CA ALA A 119 -14.79 -10.38 -11.55
C ALA A 119 -14.87 -9.26 -12.60
N ASN A 120 -15.66 -8.22 -12.35
CA ASN A 120 -15.78 -7.05 -13.22
C ASN A 120 -14.42 -6.35 -13.39
N LEU A 121 -13.70 -6.10 -12.29
CA LEU A 121 -12.37 -5.46 -12.33
C LEU A 121 -11.32 -6.31 -13.07
N ILE A 122 -11.35 -7.65 -12.93
CA ILE A 122 -10.47 -8.55 -13.70
C ILE A 122 -10.77 -8.45 -15.20
N GLY A 123 -12.03 -8.30 -15.58
CA GLY A 123 -12.46 -8.13 -16.98
C GLY A 123 -11.74 -6.99 -17.70
N ASN A 124 -11.35 -5.94 -16.96
CA ASN A 124 -10.66 -4.77 -17.51
C ASN A 124 -9.18 -5.02 -17.88
N PHE A 125 -8.58 -6.15 -17.48
CA PHE A 125 -7.17 -6.51 -17.77
C PHE A 125 -6.98 -7.36 -19.03
N LYS A 126 -8.05 -7.59 -19.81
CA LYS A 126 -8.06 -8.40 -21.03
C LYS A 126 -7.32 -7.78 -22.21
#